data_AF-A0A660V098-F1
#
_entry.id   AF-A0A660V098-F1
#
_cell.length_a   1.000
_cell.length_b   1.000
_cell.length_c   1.000
_cell.angle_alpha   90.00
_cell.angle_beta   90.00
_cell.angle_gamma   90.00
#
_symmetry.space_group_name_H-M   'P 1'
#
loop_
_entity.id
_entity.type
_entity.pdbx_description
1 polymer ?
#
loop_
_entity_poly.entity_id
_entity_poly.type
_entity_poly.pdbx_seq_one_letter_code
_entity_poly.pdbx_strand_id
1 'polypeptide(L)'
;FIDGKPCLIDELLTPDSSRYWDASAYRQQRLQQFDKQIVRDYLLTTGWDRKSPPPPLPNRVVEETRRRYIELLQRITGEVL
;
A
#
# COMPACT_ATOMS: atom_id res chain seq x y z
N PHE A 1 0.03 -21.10 18.14
CA PHE A 1 0.37 -20.94 19.57
C PHE A 1 1.81 -21.36 19.74
N ILE A 2 2.61 -20.56 20.44
CA ILE A 2 3.97 -20.94 20.88
C ILE A 2 3.88 -21.04 22.40
N ASP A 3 4.27 -22.18 22.96
CA ASP A 3 4.19 -22.49 24.39
C ASP A 3 2.79 -22.24 25.01
N GLY A 4 1.75 -22.67 24.30
CA GLY A 4 0.36 -22.54 24.78
C GLY A 4 -0.18 -21.10 24.76
N LYS A 5 0.55 -20.12 24.21
CA LYS A 5 0.09 -18.73 24.07
C LYS A 5 -0.19 -18.36 22.61
N PRO A 6 -1.22 -17.52 22.34
CA PRO A 6 -1.39 -16.92 21.02
C PRO A 6 -0.10 -16.19 20.64
N CYS A 7 0.35 -16.39 19.41
CA CYS A 7 1.56 -15.77 18.89
C CYS A 7 1.20 -15.04 17.60
N LEU A 8 1.70 -13.81 17.47
CA LEU A 8 1.63 -13.05 16.23
C LEU A 8 2.49 -13.76 15.18
N ILE A 9 1.93 -13.93 13.99
CA ILE A 9 2.60 -14.49 12.83
C ILE A 9 2.46 -13.50 11.67
N ASP A 10 3.09 -13.82 10.54
CA ASP A 10 3.04 -13.02 9.32
C ASP A 10 3.58 -11.59 9.55
N GLU A 11 3.19 -10.65 8.70
CA GLU A 11 3.45 -9.24 8.84
C GLU A 11 2.39 -8.54 9.72
N LEU A 12 2.81 -7.45 10.37
CA LEU A 12 1.92 -6.62 11.18
C LEU A 12 2.13 -5.15 10.84
N LEU A 13 1.02 -4.42 10.66
CA LEU A 13 1.02 -2.97 10.46
C LEU A 13 1.84 -2.52 9.24
N THR A 14 1.87 -3.34 8.20
CA THR A 14 2.41 -2.95 6.89
C THR A 14 1.31 -2.33 6.02
N PRO A 15 1.65 -1.52 5.00
CA PRO A 15 0.66 -1.04 4.01
C PRO A 15 -0.02 -2.16 3.21
N ASP A 16 0.51 -3.38 3.25
CA ASP A 16 -0.06 -4.54 2.56
C ASP A 16 -1.12 -5.24 3.42
N SER A 17 -0.89 -5.33 4.73
CA SER A 17 -1.79 -5.92 5.72
C SER A 17 -2.78 -4.91 6.34
N SER A 18 -2.53 -3.61 6.21
CA SER A 18 -3.29 -2.55 6.88
C SER A 18 -3.60 -1.38 5.94
N ARG A 19 -4.78 -0.78 6.10
CA ARG A 19 -5.16 0.43 5.35
C ARG A 19 -4.70 1.69 6.09
N TYR A 20 -3.76 2.40 5.49
CA TYR A 20 -3.27 3.68 6.01
C TYR A 20 -3.89 4.86 5.29
N TRP A 21 -4.50 5.78 6.05
CA TRP A 21 -5.11 7.01 5.54
C TRP A 21 -4.43 8.23 6.16
N ASP A 22 -4.17 9.26 5.34
CA ASP A 22 -3.70 10.54 5.86
C ASP A 22 -4.81 11.23 6.66
N ALA A 23 -4.56 11.48 7.95
CA ALA A 23 -5.54 12.07 8.85
C ALA A 23 -5.93 13.51 8.46
N SER A 24 -5.01 14.29 7.89
CA SER A 24 -5.26 15.66 7.45
C SER A 24 -6.10 15.69 6.16
N ALA A 25 -5.81 14.79 5.22
CA ALA A 25 -6.57 14.63 3.98
C ALA A 25 -7.98 14.12 4.26
N TYR A 26 -8.11 13.15 5.17
CA TYR A 26 -9.41 12.61 5.58
C TYR A 26 -10.33 13.70 6.15
N ARG A 27 -9.80 14.58 7.01
CA ARG A 27 -10.55 15.75 7.54
C ARG A 27 -11.02 16.70 6.43
N GLN A 28 -10.28 16.78 5.32
CA GLN A 28 -10.64 17.56 4.13
C GLN A 28 -11.50 16.76 3.14
N GLN A 29 -12.04 15.60 3.55
CA GLN A 29 -12.82 14.68 2.71
C GLN A 29 -12.06 14.21 1.45
N ARG A 30 -10.73 14.17 1.51
CA ARG A 30 -9.88 13.59 0.46
C ARG A 30 -9.37 12.23 0.90
N LEU A 31 -9.39 11.26 -0.01
CA LEU A 31 -8.83 9.94 0.23
C LEU A 31 -7.40 9.91 -0.28
N GLN A 32 -6.43 10.01 0.63
CA GLN A 32 -5.04 9.72 0.35
C GLN A 32 -4.66 8.41 1.06
N GLN A 33 -4.59 7.34 0.27
CA GLN A 33 -4.23 5.99 0.72
C GLN A 33 -2.74 5.73 0.46
N PHE A 34 -2.13 4.94 1.34
CA PHE A 34 -0.72 4.55 1.26
C PHE A 34 -0.56 3.04 0.99
N ASP A 35 -1.36 2.49 0.09
CA ASP A 35 -1.36 1.07 -0.24
C ASP A 35 -1.25 0.85 -1.77
N LYS A 36 -1.57 -0.37 -2.22
CA LYS A 36 -1.53 -0.78 -3.64
C LYS A 36 -2.60 -0.12 -4.52
N GLN A 37 -3.35 0.87 -4.05
CA GLN A 37 -4.42 1.49 -4.83
C GLN A 37 -3.91 2.09 -6.15
N ILE A 38 -2.70 2.66 -6.19
CA ILE A 38 -2.09 3.20 -7.42
C ILE A 38 -1.95 2.11 -8.50
N VAL A 39 -1.49 0.92 -8.13
CA VAL A 39 -1.36 -0.22 -9.05
C VAL A 39 -2.73 -0.72 -9.49
N ARG A 40 -3.68 -0.82 -8.56
CA ARG A 40 -5.05 -1.26 -8.86
C ARG A 40 -5.72 -0.30 -9.85
N ASP A 41 -5.67 0.99 -9.58
CA ASP A 41 -6.25 2.03 -10.43
C ASP A 41 -5.64 1.99 -11.82
N TYR A 42 -4.32 1.86 -11.93
CA TYR A 42 -3.67 1.69 -13.23
C TYR A 42 -4.19 0.47 -13.99
N LEU A 43 -4.23 -0.71 -13.34
CA LEU A 43 -4.67 -1.94 -14.00
C LEU A 43 -6.13 -1.84 -14.49
N LEU A 44 -7.00 -1.11 -13.79
CA LEU A 44 -8.36 -0.84 -14.24
C LEU A 44 -8.42 -0.06 -15.55
N THR A 45 -7.42 0.78 -15.85
CA THR A 45 -7.35 1.53 -17.11
C THR A 45 -6.88 0.70 -18.31
N THR A 46 -6.30 -0.48 -18.07
CA THR A 46 -5.71 -1.31 -19.14
C THR A 46 -6.69 -2.24 -19.85
N GLY A 47 -7.92 -2.37 -19.34
CA GLY A 47 -8.88 -3.37 -19.83
C GLY A 47 -8.57 -4.81 -19.41
N TRP A 48 -7.63 -5.01 -18.47
CA TRP A 48 -7.26 -6.32 -17.96
C TRP A 48 -8.44 -7.04 -17.28
N ASP A 49 -8.65 -8.30 -17.64
CA ASP A 49 -9.78 -9.15 -17.22
C ASP A 49 -9.69 -9.67 -15.77
N ARG A 50 -8.57 -9.38 -15.07
CA ARG A 50 -8.23 -9.84 -13.72
C ARG A 50 -8.09 -11.36 -13.58
N LYS A 51 -7.95 -12.09 -14.69
CA LYS A 51 -7.78 -13.55 -14.72
C LYS A 51 -6.50 -13.96 -15.43
N SER A 52 -6.23 -13.30 -16.56
CA SER A 52 -4.99 -13.46 -17.32
C SER A 52 -3.82 -12.85 -16.56
N PRO A 53 -2.56 -13.16 -16.90
CA PRO A 53 -1.42 -12.42 -16.38
C PRO A 53 -1.60 -10.91 -16.62
N PRO A 54 -1.37 -10.05 -15.62
CA PRO A 54 -1.53 -8.61 -15.78
C PRO A 54 -0.50 -8.04 -16.76
N PRO A 55 -0.83 -6.96 -17.49
CA PRO A 55 0.15 -6.25 -18.30
C PRO A 55 1.28 -5.67 -17.42
N PRO A 56 2.47 -5.42 -18.00
CA PRO A 56 3.56 -4.79 -17.27
C PRO A 56 3.16 -3.40 -16.76
N LEU A 57 3.66 -3.06 -15.56
CA LEU A 57 3.47 -1.74 -14.99
C LEU A 57 4.46 -0.74 -15.60
N PRO A 58 4.00 0.44 -16.07
CA PRO A 58 4.88 1.50 -16.48
C PRO A 58 5.72 2.00 -15.30
N ASN A 59 6.96 2.44 -15.57
CA ASN A 59 7.88 2.94 -14.53
C ASN A 59 7.24 4.00 -13.61
N ARG A 60 6.42 4.91 -14.16
CA ARG A 60 5.73 5.94 -13.36
C ARG A 60 4.83 5.36 -12.26
N VAL A 61 4.18 4.21 -12.52
CA VAL A 61 3.29 3.54 -11.56
C VAL A 61 4.13 2.88 -10.48
N VAL A 62 5.23 2.24 -10.87
CA VAL A 62 6.18 1.61 -9.96
C VAL A 62 6.79 2.65 -9.02
N GLU A 63 7.33 3.74 -9.57
CA GLU A 63 7.97 4.80 -8.78
C GLU A 63 6.98 5.52 -7.87
N GLU A 64 5.76 5.83 -8.33
CA GLU A 64 4.75 6.47 -7.48
C GLU A 64 4.31 5.53 -6.34
N THR A 65 4.16 4.23 -6.62
CA THR A 65 3.85 3.24 -5.58
C THR A 65 4.98 3.17 -4.55
N ARG A 66 6.24 3.06 -5.02
CA ARG A 66 7.42 3.04 -4.15
C ARG A 66 7.49 4.30 -3.27
N ARG A 67 7.26 5.47 -3.87
CA ARG A 67 7.28 6.76 -3.16
C ARG A 67 6.27 6.78 -2.01
N ARG A 68 5.06 6.24 -2.19
CA ARG A 68 4.06 6.16 -1.10
C ARG A 68 4.49 5.24 0.03
N TYR A 69 5.10 4.11 -0.27
CA TYR A 69 5.58 3.17 0.75
C TYR A 69 6.70 3.79 1.59
N ILE A 70 7.65 4.47 0.93
CA ILE A 70 8.72 5.21 1.60
C ILE A 70 8.13 6.33 2.46
N GLU A 71 7.22 7.14 1.92
CA GLU A 71 6.57 8.22 2.65
C GLU A 71 5.84 7.71 3.90
N LEU A 72 5.11 6.60 3.80
CA LEU A 72 4.43 6.00 4.93
C LEU A 72 5.42 5.50 5.99
N LEU A 73 6.47 4.79 5.57
CA LEU A 73 7.49 4.29 6.48
C LEU A 73 8.11 5.45 7.27
N GLN A 74 8.57 6.49 6.56
CA GLN A 74 9.18 7.68 7.15
C GLN A 74 8.24 8.37 8.15
N ARG A 75 6.94 8.46 7.85
CA ARG A 75 5.94 9.07 8.74
C ARG A 75 5.67 8.25 10.00
N ILE A 76 5.71 6.92 9.92
CA ILE A 76 5.42 6.03 11.06
C ILE A 76 6.67 5.87 11.94
N THR A 77 7.84 5.66 11.34
CA THR A 77 9.07 5.34 12.07
C THR A 77 9.91 6.57 12.41
N GLY A 78 9.78 7.66 11.64
CA GLY A 78 10.64 8.84 11.73
C GLY A 78 12.02 8.66 11.10
N GLU A 79 12.32 7.49 10.52
CA GLU A 79 13.60 7.19 9.87
C GLU A 79 13.62 7.70 8.43
N VAL A 80 14.82 7.98 7.90
CA VAL A 80 15.01 8.35 6.49
C VAL A 80 15.69 7.20 5.75
N LEU A 81 15.04 6.74 4.68
CA LEU A 81 15.53 5.73 3.73
C LEU A 81 16.45 6.34 2.66
#